data_AF-A0A974UZ25-F1
#
_entry.id   AF-A0A974UZ25-F1
#
_cell.length_a   1.000
_cell.length_b   1.000
_cell.length_c   1.000
_cell.angle_alpha   90.00
_cell.angle_beta   90.00
_cell.angle_gamma   90.00
#
_symmetry.space_group_name_H-M   'P 1'
#
loop_
_entity.id
_entity.type
_entity.pdbx_description
1 polymer ?
#
loop_
_entity_poly.entity_id
_entity_poly.type
_entity_poly.pdbx_seq_one_letter_code
_entity_poly.pdbx_strand_id
1 'polypeptide(L)'
;MVRPEAISLAKAGAADLGSAGFGEVVREVFVGSHRERIVRLHTGQELTVWSHERGTDEPRRGDAVEIRVAPSSVRVVRDPDASQEPAA
;
A
#
# COMPACT_ATOMS: atom_id res chain seq x y z
N MET A 1 8.90 -5.84 -2.50
CA MET A 1 7.82 -6.56 -1.79
C MET A 1 7.66 -5.99 -0.39
N VAL A 2 6.42 -5.80 0.04
CA VAL A 2 6.04 -5.31 1.38
C VAL A 2 4.86 -6.17 1.84
N ARG A 3 4.79 -6.48 3.15
CA ARG A 3 3.67 -7.25 3.72
C ARG A 3 2.46 -6.32 3.99
N PRO A 4 1.21 -6.77 3.79
CA PRO A 4 0.01 -5.93 3.97
C PRO A 4 -0.12 -5.26 5.33
N GLU A 5 0.29 -5.96 6.39
CA GLU A 5 0.25 -5.48 7.79
C GLU A 5 1.35 -4.45 8.11
N ALA A 6 2.35 -4.29 7.24
CA ALA A 6 3.44 -3.33 7.41
C ALA A 6 3.18 -1.99 6.69
N ILE A 7 1.98 -1.82 6.14
CA ILE A 7 1.59 -0.67 5.34
C ILE A 7 0.55 0.12 6.13
N SER A 8 0.76 1.42 6.24
CA SER A 8 -0.19 2.34 6.86
C SER A 8 -0.75 3.28 5.82
N LEU A 9 -2.02 3.65 5.99
CA LEU A 9 -2.72 4.61 5.12
C LEU A 9 -3.02 5.88 5.90
N ALA A 10 -2.74 7.02 5.30
CA ALA A 10 -3.19 8.33 5.77
C ALA A 10 -4.09 8.96 4.69
N LYS A 11 -5.07 9.79 5.05
CA LYS A 11 -5.83 10.55 4.05
C LYS A 11 -4.92 11.54 3.34
N ALA A 12 -5.08 11.66 2.02
CA ALA A 12 -4.30 12.61 1.22
C ALA A 12 -4.51 14.05 1.74
N GLY A 13 -3.41 14.76 1.97
CA GLY A 13 -3.40 16.10 2.58
C GLY A 13 -2.89 16.16 4.02
N ALA A 14 -2.65 15.01 4.67
CA ALA A 14 -1.83 14.94 5.87
C ALA A 14 -0.37 15.23 5.50
N ALA A 15 0.10 16.46 5.74
CA ALA A 15 1.44 16.91 5.39
C ALA A 15 2.51 16.09 6.11
N ASP A 16 3.12 15.13 5.42
CA ASP A 16 4.28 14.41 5.94
C ASP A 16 5.25 14.03 4.81
N LEU A 17 6.53 14.28 5.05
CA LEU A 17 7.63 13.99 4.11
C LEU A 17 8.06 12.53 4.30
N GLY A 18 7.19 11.59 3.92
CA GLY A 18 7.45 10.16 4.13
C GLY A 18 6.62 9.22 3.24
N SER A 19 5.90 9.74 2.25
CA SER A 19 5.08 8.96 1.34
C SER A 19 5.89 7.92 0.56
N ALA A 20 5.44 6.67 0.58
CA ALA A 20 5.85 5.64 -0.36
C ALA A 20 5.02 5.68 -1.66
N GLY A 21 3.93 6.45 -1.71
CA GLY A 21 3.07 6.61 -2.88
C GLY A 21 1.66 7.11 -2.55
N PHE A 22 0.85 7.26 -3.59
CA PHE A 22 -0.54 7.72 -3.49
C PHE A 22 -1.50 6.78 -4.23
N GLY A 23 -2.73 6.68 -3.74
CA GLY A 23 -3.77 5.86 -4.36
C GLY A 23 -5.17 6.15 -3.84
N GLU A 24 -6.12 5.32 -4.25
CA GLU A 24 -7.51 5.37 -3.81
C GLU A 24 -7.90 4.01 -3.20
N VAL A 25 -8.64 4.02 -2.09
CA VAL A 25 -9.22 2.79 -1.55
C VAL A 25 -10.39 2.35 -2.44
N VAL A 26 -10.23 1.28 -3.20
CA VAL A 26 -11.27 0.79 -4.12
C VAL A 26 -12.18 -0.26 -3.48
N ARG A 27 -11.69 -0.95 -2.45
CA ARG A 27 -12.43 -1.99 -1.73
C ARG A 27 -12.04 -2.02 -0.26
N GLU A 28 -13.00 -2.37 0.58
CA GLU A 28 -12.84 -2.59 2.02
C GLU A 28 -13.65 -3.82 2.45
N VAL A 29 -13.04 -4.68 3.27
CA VAL A 29 -13.68 -5.89 3.82
C VAL A 29 -13.27 -6.06 5.28
N PHE A 30 -14.22 -6.41 6.14
CA PHE A 30 -13.92 -6.84 7.51
C PHE A 30 -13.63 -8.33 7.54
N VAL A 31 -12.47 -8.72 8.05
CA VAL A 31 -12.01 -10.10 8.15
C VAL A 31 -11.71 -10.39 9.62
N GLY A 32 -12.74 -10.80 10.36
CA GLY A 32 -12.63 -11.06 11.80
C GLY A 32 -12.21 -9.83 12.59
N SER A 33 -10.98 -9.84 13.10
CA SER A 33 -10.40 -8.78 13.95
C SER A 33 -9.61 -7.71 13.18
N HIS A 34 -9.46 -7.83 11.87
CA HIS A 34 -8.80 -6.82 11.04
C HIS A 34 -9.68 -6.41 9.87
N ARG A 35 -9.32 -5.29 9.25
CA ARG A 35 -9.91 -4.81 8.02
C ARG A 35 -8.88 -4.92 6.91
N GLU A 36 -9.31 -5.50 5.80
CA GLU A 36 -8.55 -5.56 4.57
C GLU A 36 -9.02 -4.45 3.64
N ARG A 37 -8.09 -3.69 3.08
CA ARG A 37 -8.32 -2.70 2.04
C ARG A 37 -7.52 -3.02 0.81
N ILE A 38 -8.14 -2.79 -0.35
CA ILE A 38 -7.44 -2.76 -1.62
C ILE A 38 -7.29 -1.29 -2.02
N VAL A 39 -6.05 -0.86 -2.20
CA VAL A 39 -5.69 0.47 -2.66
C VAL A 39 -5.20 0.37 -4.09
N ARG A 40 -5.80 1.12 -5.00
CA ARG A 40 -5.30 1.27 -6.36
C ARG A 40 -4.35 2.45 -6.39
N LEU A 41 -3.09 2.16 -6.69
CA LEU A 41 -2.04 3.16 -6.86
C LEU A 41 -2.26 3.95 -8.16
N HIS A 42 -1.74 5.17 -8.22
CA HIS A 42 -1.72 5.95 -9.46
C HIS A 42 -0.96 5.26 -10.61
N THR A 43 -0.08 4.30 -10.30
CA THR A 43 0.63 3.46 -11.28
C THR A 43 -0.25 2.36 -11.87
N GLY A 44 -1.50 2.21 -11.42
CA GLY A 44 -2.41 1.14 -11.80
C GLY A 44 -2.22 -0.16 -11.01
N GLN A 45 -1.17 -0.26 -10.19
CA GLN A 45 -0.96 -1.42 -9.31
C GLN A 45 -1.97 -1.44 -8.16
N GLU A 46 -2.33 -2.63 -7.71
CA GLU A 46 -3.19 -2.82 -6.54
C GLU A 46 -2.37 -3.30 -5.36
N LEU A 47 -2.71 -2.79 -4.19
CA LEU A 47 -1.99 -3.05 -2.95
C LEU A 47 -2.98 -3.38 -1.84
N THR A 48 -2.75 -4.51 -1.17
CA THR A 48 -3.53 -4.96 -0.03
C THR A 48 -2.95 -4.37 1.26
N VAL A 49 -3.80 -3.81 2.11
CA VAL A 49 -3.42 -3.27 3.42
C VAL A 49 -4.30 -3.87 4.50
N TRP A 50 -3.69 -4.26 5.62
CA TRP A 50 -4.39 -4.75 6.79
C TRP A 50 -4.27 -3.76 7.94
N SER A 51 -5.39 -3.41 8.57
CA SER A 51 -5.42 -2.59 9.78
C SER A 51 -6.27 -3.21 10.88
N HIS A 52 -5.88 -2.97 12.13
CA HIS A 52 -6.65 -3.34 13.32
C HIS A 52 -7.33 -2.14 13.98
N GLU A 53 -6.97 -0.92 13.61
CA GLU A 53 -7.45 0.30 14.25
C GLU A 53 -8.90 0.60 13.85
N ARG A 54 -9.70 1.01 14.83
CA ARG A 54 -11.05 1.56 14.63
C ARG A 54 -11.02 3.04 15.01
N GLY A 55 -10.48 3.87 14.13
CA GLY A 55 -10.44 5.33 14.31
C GLY A 55 -11.48 6.03 13.44
N THR A 56 -11.94 7.20 13.86
CA THR A 56 -12.85 8.05 13.06
C THR A 56 -12.19 8.56 11.77
N ASP A 57 -10.86 8.58 11.73
CA ASP A 57 -10.07 9.07 10.60
C ASP A 57 -9.54 7.95 9.68
N GLU A 58 -10.00 6.71 9.89
CA GLU A 58 -9.58 5.58 9.06
C GLU A 58 -10.06 5.78 7.60
N PRO A 59 -9.17 5.65 6.60
CA PRO A 59 -9.56 5.76 5.20
C PRO A 59 -10.64 4.75 4.82
N ARG A 60 -11.58 5.18 3.99
CA ARG A 60 -12.72 4.38 3.51
C ARG A 60 -12.67 4.25 2.00
N ARG A 61 -13.50 3.34 1.48
CA ARG A 61 -13.69 3.20 0.04
C ARG A 61 -14.05 4.55 -0.61
N GLY A 62 -13.31 4.92 -1.65
CA GLY A 62 -13.41 6.20 -2.36
C GLY A 62 -12.45 7.27 -1.86
N ASP A 63 -11.80 7.07 -0.71
CA ASP A 63 -10.86 8.05 -0.18
C ASP A 63 -9.52 7.98 -0.94
N ALA A 64 -9.00 9.17 -1.28
CA ALA A 64 -7.62 9.33 -1.69
C ALA A 64 -6.69 9.19 -0.47
N VAL A 65 -5.67 8.37 -0.60
CA VAL A 65 -4.76 8.00 0.48
C VAL A 65 -3.30 8.17 0.10
N GLU A 66 -2.52 8.57 1.09
CA GLU A 66 -1.07 8.45 1.11
C GLU A 66 -0.69 7.11 1.74
N ILE A 67 0.26 6.42 1.10
CA ILE A 67 0.77 5.13 1.55
C ILE A 67 2.08 5.35 2.28
N ARG A 68 2.20 4.77 3.48
CA ARG A 68 3.39 4.86 4.31
C ARG A 68 3.94 3.47 4.57
N VAL A 69 5.24 3.30 4.38
CA VAL A 69 5.94 2.04 4.61
C VAL A 69 7.28 2.34 5.28
N ALA A 70 7.53 1.71 6.43
CA ALA A 70 8.85 1.80 7.05
C ALA A 70 9.90 1.14 6.15
N PRO A 71 11.06 1.77 5.88
CA PRO A 71 12.10 1.18 5.03
C PRO A 71 12.56 -0.22 5.48
N SER A 72 12.57 -0.46 6.79
CA SER A 72 12.89 -1.77 7.39
C SER A 72 11.93 -2.91 7.03
N SER A 73 10.71 -2.58 6.59
CA SER A 73 9.69 -3.55 6.17
C SER A 73 9.74 -3.86 4.67
N VAL A 74 10.60 -3.19 3.91
CA VAL A 74 10.73 -3.39 2.47
C VAL A 74 11.73 -4.52 2.18
N ARG A 75 11.31 -5.48 1.37
CA ARG A 75 12.21 -6.50 0.80
C ARG A 75 12.37 -6.30 -0.70
N VAL A 76 13.61 -6.12 -1.13
CA VAL A 76 13.95 -6.04 -2.56
C VAL A 76 14.15 -7.45 -3.08
N VAL A 77 13.36 -7.83 -4.09
CA VAL A 77 13.52 -9.08 -4.82
C VAL A 77 14.15 -8.72 -6.15
N ARG A 78 15.27 -9.36 -6.49
CA ARG A 78 15.91 -9.18 -7.80
C ARG A 78 15.24 -10.11 -8.79
N ASP A 79 15.02 -9.62 -10.00
CA ASP A 79 14.61 -10.44 -11.12
C ASP A 79 15.86 -11.10 -11.74
N PRO A 80 16.02 -12.44 -11.63
CA PRO A 80 17.19 -13.12 -12.19
C PRO A 80 17.19 -13.14 -13.72
N ASP A 81 16.06 -12.96 -14.39
CA ASP A 81 15.95 -12.98 -15.87
C ASP A 81 16.19 -11.63 -16.53
N ALA A 82 16.22 -10.54 -15.75
CA ALA A 82 16.55 -9.20 -16.26
C ALA A 82 18.03 -9.05 -16.72
N SER A 83 18.84 -10.11 -16.60
CA SER A 83 20.25 -10.15 -17.00
C SER A 83 20.52 -10.93 -18.30
N GLN A 84 19.51 -11.50 -18.97
CA GLN A 84 19.71 -12.06 -20.31
C GLN A 84 19.58 -10.94 -21.35
N GLU A 85 20.72 -10.34 -21.74
CA GLU A 85 20.82 -9.59 -22.99
C GLU A 85 20.34 -10.48 -24.16
N PRO A 86 19.59 -9.94 -25.14
CA PRO A 86 19.21 -10.72 -26.30
C PRO A 86 20.48 -11.11 -27.05
N ALA A 87 20.74 -12.42 -27.16
CA ALA A 87 21.75 -12.93 -28.06
C ALA A 87 21.43 -12.44 -29.48
N ALA A 88 22.38 -11.71 -30.06
CA ALA A 88 22.32 -11.08 -31.37
C ALA A 88 22.17 -12.08 -32.53
#